data_AF-A0A966NY94-F1
#
_entry.id   AF-A0A966NY94-F1
#
_cell.length_a   1.000
_cell.length_b   1.000
_cell.length_c   1.000
_cell.angle_alpha   90.00
_cell.angle_beta   90.00
_cell.angle_gamma   90.00
#
_symmetry.space_group_name_H-M   'P 1'
#
loop_
_entity.id
_entity.type
_entity.pdbx_description
1 polymer ?
#
loop_
_entity_poly.entity_id
_entity_poly.type
_entity_poly.pdbx_seq_one_letter_code
_entity_poly.pdbx_strand_id
1 'polypeptide(L)'
;MFVTRHSPVSDPQLREQLWTLYRRAYARTAEDAVTHEMLDRLEFDDQVLDPTNRAWVVWEGELPIAMTLVATDVKRTRWLSELYFKKHFPDKFSTGRIHYVVWAVIDPSWTTKGASLFLARH
;
A
#
# COMPACT_ATOMS: atom_id res chain seq x y z
N MET A 1 -18.51 -5.42 4.14
CA MET A 1 -17.21 -5.23 3.46
C MET A 1 -17.35 -4.75 2.02
N PHE A 2 -16.62 -3.71 1.63
CA PHE A 2 -16.45 -3.28 0.24
C PHE A 2 -15.04 -2.74 0.00
N VAL A 3 -14.63 -2.61 -1.28
CA VAL A 3 -13.30 -2.12 -1.66
C VAL A 3 -13.42 -0.79 -2.41
N THR A 4 -12.60 0.17 -2.04
CA THR A 4 -12.40 1.42 -2.81
C THR A 4 -10.97 1.54 -3.29
N ARG A 5 -10.77 2.29 -4.37
CA ARG A 5 -9.46 2.55 -4.98
C ARG A 5 -9.24 4.06 -5.04
N HIS A 6 -8.08 4.50 -4.60
CA HIS A 6 -7.73 5.92 -4.51
C HIS A 6 -6.37 6.18 -5.18
N SER A 7 -6.29 7.24 -5.98
CA SER A 7 -5.07 7.67 -6.65
C SER A 7 -5.27 9.07 -7.24
N PRO A 8 -4.62 10.11 -6.70
CA PRO A 8 -3.97 10.16 -5.38
C PRO A 8 -5.00 10.26 -4.22
N VAL A 9 -4.55 10.06 -2.97
CA VAL A 9 -5.35 10.28 -1.75
C VAL A 9 -5.28 11.76 -1.34
N SER A 10 -5.91 12.64 -2.13
CA SER A 10 -5.84 14.09 -1.89
C SER A 10 -6.73 14.57 -0.76
N ASP A 11 -7.85 13.89 -0.48
CA ASP A 11 -8.75 14.24 0.64
C ASP A 11 -8.01 14.08 1.99
N PRO A 12 -7.84 15.17 2.76
CA PRO A 12 -7.16 15.12 4.04
C PRO A 12 -7.85 14.21 5.06
N GLN A 13 -9.19 14.16 5.05
CA GLN A 13 -9.94 13.34 6.02
C GLN A 13 -9.71 11.86 5.77
N LEU A 14 -9.85 11.43 4.50
CA LEU A 14 -9.50 10.09 4.09
C LEU A 14 -8.04 9.75 4.43
N ARG A 15 -7.09 10.63 4.10
CA ARG A 15 -5.66 10.38 4.37
C ARG A 15 -5.38 10.16 5.85
N GLU A 16 -6.04 10.90 6.73
CA GLU A 16 -5.92 10.72 8.18
C GLU A 16 -6.49 9.37 8.66
N GLN A 17 -7.63 8.94 8.11
CA GLN A 17 -8.20 7.62 8.42
C GLN A 17 -7.26 6.49 7.99
N LEU A 18 -6.68 6.59 6.80
CA LEU A 18 -5.75 5.60 6.28
C LEU A 18 -4.43 5.57 7.06
N TRP A 19 -3.90 6.73 7.46
CA TRP A 19 -2.75 6.83 8.35
C TRP A 19 -3.02 6.16 9.70
N THR A 20 -4.19 6.39 10.28
CA THR A 20 -4.60 5.78 11.56
C THR A 20 -4.62 4.26 11.46
N LEU A 21 -5.16 3.70 10.37
CA LEU A 21 -5.11 2.26 10.10
C LEU A 21 -3.67 1.76 9.98
N TYR A 22 -2.85 2.42 9.14
CA TYR A 22 -1.47 2.04 8.87
C TYR A 22 -0.64 1.96 10.17
N ARG A 23 -0.67 3.04 10.97
CA ARG A 23 0.07 3.11 12.23
C ARG A 23 -0.34 2.01 13.21
N ARG A 24 -1.64 1.77 13.35
CA ARG A 24 -2.15 0.73 14.25
C ARG A 24 -1.77 -0.68 13.80
N ALA A 25 -1.76 -0.94 12.49
CA ALA A 25 -1.36 -2.23 11.94
C ALA A 25 0.14 -2.49 12.12
N TYR A 26 0.98 -1.46 11.99
CA TYR A 26 2.44 -1.58 12.14
C TYR A 26 2.96 -1.42 13.58
N ALA A 27 2.14 -0.93 14.53
CA ALA A 27 2.57 -0.62 15.89
C ALA A 27 3.38 -1.76 16.54
N ARG A 28 2.86 -3.00 16.47
CA ARG A 28 3.55 -4.16 17.03
C ARG A 28 4.87 -4.48 16.31
N THR A 29 4.88 -4.43 14.97
CA THR A 29 6.10 -4.64 14.18
C THR A 29 7.17 -3.60 14.52
N ALA A 30 6.78 -2.33 14.73
CA ALA A 30 7.69 -1.26 15.09
C ALA A 30 8.28 -1.42 16.51
N GLU A 31 7.58 -2.12 17.42
CA GLU A 31 8.10 -2.48 18.74
C GLU A 31 9.05 -3.68 18.68
N ASP A 32 8.71 -4.68 17.87
CA ASP A 32 9.41 -5.97 17.82
C ASP A 32 10.63 -5.97 16.86
N ALA A 33 10.66 -5.09 15.86
CA ALA A 33 11.69 -5.06 14.82
C ALA A 33 12.69 -3.90 14.99
N VAL A 34 13.98 -4.22 14.83
CA VAL A 34 15.06 -3.21 14.80
C VAL A 34 15.14 -2.45 13.47
N THR A 35 14.38 -2.88 12.47
CA THR A 35 14.34 -2.32 11.12
C THR A 35 13.25 -1.25 11.01
N HIS A 36 13.54 -0.16 10.29
CA HIS A 36 12.54 0.87 9.94
C HIS A 36 11.59 0.37 8.85
N GLU A 37 10.74 -0.61 9.17
CA GLU A 37 9.74 -1.16 8.25
C GLU A 37 8.44 -0.35 8.24
N MET A 38 8.17 0.34 9.35
CA MET A 38 7.07 1.28 9.44
C MET A 38 7.52 2.65 8.91
N LEU A 39 6.77 3.19 7.96
CA LEU A 39 6.98 4.53 7.44
C LEU A 39 6.60 5.58 8.48
N ASP A 40 7.30 6.70 8.46
CA ASP A 40 6.83 7.90 9.15
C ASP A 40 5.67 8.58 8.41
N ARG A 41 5.12 9.65 9.00
CA ARG A 41 3.98 10.36 8.41
C ARG A 41 4.33 11.02 7.08
N LEU A 42 5.52 11.59 6.95
CA LEU A 42 5.92 12.28 5.72
C LEU A 42 6.10 11.26 4.60
N GLU A 43 6.79 10.16 4.88
CA GLU A 43 6.99 9.06 3.93
C GLU A 43 5.68 8.42 3.49
N PHE A 44 4.73 8.23 4.42
CA PHE A 44 3.40 7.74 4.10
C PHE A 44 2.64 8.71 3.19
N ASP A 45 2.60 10.00 3.56
CA ASP A 45 1.90 11.04 2.80
C ASP A 45 2.49 11.17 1.39
N ASP A 46 3.83 11.17 1.25
CA ASP A 46 4.54 11.18 -0.03
C ASP A 46 4.12 10.00 -0.92
N GLN A 47 3.96 8.81 -0.34
CA GLN A 47 3.57 7.62 -1.08
C GLN A 47 2.10 7.63 -1.52
N VAL A 48 1.17 8.07 -0.68
CA VAL A 48 -0.27 8.04 -1.01
C VAL A 48 -0.73 9.26 -1.84
N LEU A 49 0.05 10.34 -1.84
CA LEU A 49 -0.14 11.51 -2.69
C LEU A 49 0.45 11.34 -4.10
N ASP A 50 1.35 10.38 -4.29
CA ASP A 50 1.92 10.07 -5.59
C ASP A 50 0.83 9.52 -6.54
N PRO A 51 0.52 10.20 -7.66
CA PRO A 51 -0.51 9.77 -8.60
C PRO A 51 -0.14 8.48 -9.35
N THR A 52 1.11 8.04 -9.29
CA THR A 52 1.54 6.76 -9.86
C THR A 52 1.24 5.56 -8.94
N ASN A 53 0.94 5.84 -7.66
CA ASN A 53 0.53 4.83 -6.69
C ASN A 53 -0.98 4.75 -6.59
N ARG A 54 -1.48 3.56 -6.22
CA ARG A 54 -2.90 3.29 -6.04
C ARG A 54 -3.10 2.62 -4.69
N ALA A 55 -3.86 3.27 -3.81
CA ALA A 55 -4.27 2.70 -2.55
C ALA A 55 -5.58 1.93 -2.73
N TRP A 56 -5.62 0.66 -2.36
CA TRP A 56 -6.86 -0.10 -2.28
C TRP A 56 -7.21 -0.33 -0.83
N VAL A 57 -8.43 0.03 -0.46
CA VAL A 57 -8.88 0.05 0.93
C VAL A 57 -10.12 -0.82 1.05
N VAL A 58 -10.09 -1.74 2.01
CA VAL A 58 -11.24 -2.55 2.42
C VAL A 58 -11.92 -1.85 3.58
N TRP A 59 -13.23 -1.68 3.47
CA TRP A 59 -14.07 -0.99 4.45
C TRP A 59 -15.09 -1.94 5.06
N GLU A 60 -15.33 -1.78 6.36
CA GLU A 60 -16.54 -2.28 7.02
C GLU A 60 -17.37 -1.09 7.50
N GLY A 61 -18.48 -0.81 6.81
CA GLY A 61 -19.20 0.45 6.97
C GLY A 61 -18.28 1.62 6.62
N GLU A 62 -18.06 2.53 7.56
CA GLU A 62 -17.16 3.69 7.42
C GLU A 62 -15.76 3.44 7.98
N LEU A 63 -15.49 2.24 8.51
CA LEU A 63 -14.20 1.90 9.12
C LEU A 63 -13.26 1.25 8.07
N PRO A 64 -12.07 1.80 7.80
CA PRO A 64 -11.08 1.11 6.98
C PRO A 64 -10.42 -0.01 7.81
N ILE A 65 -10.50 -1.24 7.31
CA ILE A 65 -10.05 -2.45 8.03
C ILE A 65 -8.83 -3.12 7.39
N ALA A 66 -8.54 -2.82 6.12
CA ALA A 66 -7.32 -3.26 5.46
C ALA A 66 -6.97 -2.31 4.31
N MET A 67 -5.69 -2.23 3.97
CA MET A 67 -5.22 -1.39 2.89
C MET A 67 -3.95 -1.96 2.26
N THR A 68 -3.80 -1.81 0.95
CA THR A 68 -2.54 -2.03 0.26
C THR A 68 -2.23 -0.87 -0.66
N LEU A 69 -0.94 -0.58 -0.81
CA LEU A 69 -0.44 0.35 -1.80
C LEU A 69 0.22 -0.40 -2.95
N VAL A 70 -0.27 -0.16 -4.16
CA VAL A 70 0.27 -0.73 -5.40
C VAL A 70 0.92 0.39 -6.20
N ALA A 71 2.18 0.19 -6.57
CA ALA A 71 2.97 1.11 -7.37
C ALA A 71 3.29 0.52 -8.74
N THR A 72 3.48 1.38 -9.74
CA THR A 72 3.96 0.98 -11.08
C THR A 72 5.38 1.43 -11.40
N ASP A 73 5.87 2.46 -10.71
CA ASP A 73 7.21 3.00 -10.96
C ASP A 73 8.27 2.26 -10.13
N VAL A 74 8.81 1.19 -10.69
CA VAL A 74 9.86 0.39 -10.04
C VAL A 74 11.17 1.17 -9.81
N LYS A 75 11.33 2.36 -10.39
CA LYS A 75 12.53 3.21 -10.17
C LYS A 75 12.48 3.96 -8.84
N ARG A 76 11.28 4.13 -8.26
CA ARG A 76 11.09 4.84 -6.99
C ARG A 76 11.53 4.04 -5.77
N THR A 77 11.77 2.74 -5.92
CA THR A 77 12.21 1.87 -4.83
C THR A 77 13.61 1.34 -5.11
N ARG A 78 14.47 1.37 -4.09
CA ARG A 78 15.81 0.77 -4.16
C ARG A 78 15.80 -0.76 -4.09
N TRP A 79 14.65 -1.36 -3.77
CA TRP A 79 14.52 -2.79 -3.53
C TRP A 79 14.30 -3.59 -4.82
N LEU A 80 13.85 -2.94 -5.89
CA LEU A 80 13.54 -3.59 -7.16
C LEU A 80 14.57 -3.21 -8.24
N SER A 81 15.04 -4.21 -8.98
CA SER A 81 16.03 -4.00 -10.04
C SER A 81 15.37 -3.56 -11.34
N GLU A 82 15.57 -2.31 -11.74
CA GLU A 82 15.14 -1.80 -13.05
C GLU A 82 15.73 -2.65 -14.20
N LEU A 83 17.00 -3.02 -14.10
CA LEU A 83 17.72 -3.79 -15.11
C LEU A 83 17.11 -5.18 -15.31
N TYR A 84 16.67 -5.82 -14.22
CA TYR A 84 16.00 -7.11 -14.29
C TYR A 84 14.72 -7.00 -15.13
N PHE A 85 13.87 -6.02 -14.83
CA PHE A 85 12.60 -5.86 -15.55
C PHE A 85 12.80 -5.44 -17.01
N LYS A 86 13.77 -4.59 -17.31
CA LYS A 86 14.14 -4.25 -18.69
C LYS A 86 14.58 -5.48 -19.50
N LYS A 87 15.35 -6.39 -18.89
CA LYS A 87 15.86 -7.59 -19.54
C LYS A 87 14.77 -8.65 -19.77
N HIS A 88 13.94 -8.90 -18.75
CA HIS A 88 13.01 -10.03 -18.75
C HIS A 88 11.59 -9.67 -19.19
N PHE A 89 11.18 -8.40 -19.04
CA PHE A 89 9.83 -7.95 -19.36
C PHE A 89 9.84 -6.58 -20.08
N PRO A 90 10.60 -6.41 -21.18
CA PRO A 90 10.83 -5.12 -21.83
C PRO A 90 9.52 -4.42 -22.22
N ASP A 91 8.56 -5.14 -22.80
CA ASP A 91 7.28 -4.58 -23.25
C ASP A 91 6.38 -4.15 -22.08
N LYS A 92 6.41 -4.86 -20.95
CA LYS A 92 5.63 -4.50 -19.76
C LYS A 92 6.29 -3.34 -19.03
N PHE A 93 7.61 -3.34 -18.97
CA PHE A 93 8.41 -2.29 -18.35
C PHE A 93 8.24 -0.96 -19.10
N SER A 94 8.38 -0.94 -20.43
CA SER A 94 8.27 0.26 -21.25
C SER A 94 6.87 0.90 -21.24
N THR A 95 5.84 0.10 -20.95
CA THR A 95 4.43 0.53 -20.91
C THR A 95 3.89 0.73 -19.49
N GLY A 96 4.75 0.69 -18.46
CA GLY A 96 4.34 0.91 -17.06
C GLY A 96 3.38 -0.16 -16.51
N ARG A 97 3.38 -1.37 -17.07
CA ARG A 97 2.50 -2.50 -16.68
C ARG A 97 3.13 -3.43 -15.65
N ILE A 98 4.16 -2.98 -14.96
CA ILE A 98 4.77 -3.71 -13.84
C ILE A 98 4.19 -3.13 -12.58
N HIS A 99 3.44 -3.94 -11.85
CA HIS A 99 2.80 -3.56 -10.60
C HIS A 99 3.51 -4.29 -9.46
N TYR A 100 3.79 -3.59 -8.37
CA TYR A 100 4.30 -4.20 -7.16
C TYR A 100 3.58 -3.64 -5.94
N VAL A 101 3.43 -4.49 -4.92
CA VAL A 101 2.88 -4.10 -3.62
C VAL A 101 4.00 -3.45 -2.83
N VAL A 102 3.81 -2.20 -2.42
CA VAL A 102 4.76 -1.45 -1.57
C VAL A 102 4.63 -1.94 -0.13
N TRP A 103 3.39 -2.05 0.35
CA TRP A 103 3.03 -2.62 1.65
C TRP A 103 1.56 -3.04 1.64
N ALA A 104 1.20 -3.91 2.59
CA ALA A 104 -0.17 -4.32 2.85
C ALA A 104 -0.39 -4.41 4.36
N VAL A 105 -1.48 -3.83 4.84
CA VAL A 105 -1.83 -3.76 6.25
C VAL A 105 -3.25 -4.25 6.47
N ILE A 106 -3.46 -4.88 7.62
CA ILE A 106 -4.78 -5.30 8.11
C ILE A 106 -4.87 -4.81 9.54
N ASP A 107 -6.04 -4.28 9.91
CA ASP A 107 -6.35 -3.92 11.29
C ASP A 107 -6.13 -5.12 12.21
N PRO A 108 -5.31 -5.02 13.28
CA PRO A 108 -4.99 -6.14 14.15
C PRO A 108 -6.21 -6.68 14.91
N SER A 109 -7.28 -5.88 15.05
CA SER A 109 -8.55 -6.33 15.63
C SER A 109 -9.41 -7.17 14.68
N TRP A 110 -9.04 -7.27 13.41
CA TRP A 110 -9.76 -8.03 12.40
C TRP A 110 -9.07 -9.35 12.08
N THR A 111 -9.80 -10.46 12.26
CA THR A 111 -9.28 -11.80 11.91
C THR A 111 -9.04 -11.95 10.41
N THR A 112 -7.81 -12.30 10.07
CA THR A 112 -7.19 -12.38 8.73
C THR A 112 -7.88 -13.25 7.68
N LYS A 113 -8.93 -14.01 8.01
CA LYS A 113 -9.53 -14.97 7.07
C LYS A 113 -10.33 -14.32 5.91
N GLY A 114 -10.79 -13.08 6.07
CA GLY A 114 -11.56 -12.37 5.03
C GLY A 114 -10.74 -11.34 4.26
N ALA A 115 -10.12 -10.38 4.96
CA ALA A 115 -9.55 -9.18 4.35
C ALA A 115 -8.39 -9.45 3.37
N SER A 116 -7.50 -10.38 3.70
CA SER A 116 -6.37 -10.75 2.84
C SER A 116 -6.83 -11.34 1.49
N LEU A 117 -7.91 -12.13 1.53
CA LEU A 117 -8.50 -12.76 0.34
C LEU A 117 -9.20 -11.74 -0.56
N PHE A 118 -9.76 -10.67 0.02
CA PHE A 118 -10.37 -9.57 -0.73
C PHE A 118 -9.32 -8.71 -1.43
N LEU A 119 -8.19 -8.41 -0.78
CA LEU A 119 -7.10 -7.66 -1.40
C LEU A 119 -6.46 -8.42 -2.58
N ALA A 120 -6.31 -9.75 -2.46
CA ALA A 120 -5.69 -10.58 -3.49
C ALA A 120 -6.56 -10.81 -4.74
N ARG A 121 -7.86 -10.49 -4.69
CA ARG A 121 -8.82 -10.73 -5.79
C ARG A 121 -8.95 -9.58 -6.77
N HIS A 122 -8.43 -8.39 -6.43
CA HIS A 122 -8.64 -7.16 -7.19
C HIS A 122 -7.39 -6.65 -7.87
#